data_AF-A0A953R8Z4-F1
#
_entry.id   AF-A0A953R8Z4-F1
#
_cell.length_a   1.000
_cell.length_b   1.000
_cell.length_c   1.000
_cell.angle_alpha   90.00
_cell.angle_beta   90.00
_cell.angle_gamma   90.00
#
_symmetry.space_group_name_H-M   'P 1'
#
loop_
_entity.id
_entity.type
_entity.pdbx_description
1 polymer ?
#
loop_
_entity_poly.entity_id
_entity_poly.type
_entity_poly.pdbx_seq_one_letter_code
_entity_poly.pdbx_strand_id
1 'polypeptide(L)'
;MLRTSFAVFLCCGAFAASPVAPTIDQSLSMKSVAGGAQISPDGRYVAYTVQQTNWDENDFVQQIWIAVTATGDRYQLTSGKKSSNGPQWAPDSRRLAFLSDRDGKRQIYVIAAGGGEAAQLTTEDNGVGALAWSPDAASIAFGCGSFAFWAKTPSINTIAGMRGLHAARMRGDIHTPAGYRVSPKLR
;
A
#
# COMPACT_ATOMS: atom_id res chain seq x y z
N MET A 1 -5.02 53.12 60.26
CA MET A 1 -4.03 52.03 60.16
C MET A 1 -4.10 51.45 58.76
N LEU A 2 -3.19 51.82 57.86
CA LEU A 2 -3.22 51.41 56.45
C LEU A 2 -2.39 50.13 56.29
N ARG A 3 -3.03 49.02 55.88
CA ARG A 3 -2.35 47.74 55.62
C ARG A 3 -1.96 47.67 54.15
N THR A 4 -0.67 47.83 53.87
CA THR A 4 -0.10 47.67 52.54
C THR A 4 0.21 46.18 52.33
N SER A 5 -0.59 45.49 51.52
CA SER A 5 -0.34 44.10 51.13
C SER A 5 0.59 44.07 49.92
N PHE A 6 1.79 43.49 50.09
CA PHE A 6 2.70 43.16 49.01
C PHE A 6 2.34 41.78 48.45
N ALA A 7 1.96 41.72 47.18
CA ALA A 7 1.81 40.46 46.45
C ALA A 7 3.14 40.14 45.75
N VAL A 8 3.80 39.06 46.15
CA VAL A 8 4.96 38.52 45.45
C VAL A 8 4.46 37.64 44.31
N PHE A 9 4.68 38.10 43.08
CA PHE A 9 4.44 37.30 41.87
C PHE A 9 5.61 36.33 41.69
N LEU A 10 5.38 35.05 41.96
CA LEU A 10 6.34 33.99 41.63
C LEU A 10 6.26 33.71 40.13
N CYS A 11 7.17 34.29 39.35
CA CYS A 11 7.28 33.99 37.92
C CYS A 11 7.92 32.61 37.78
N CYS A 12 7.11 31.58 37.54
CA CYS A 12 7.59 30.24 37.23
C CYS A 12 8.18 30.26 35.81
N GLY A 13 9.50 30.40 35.71
CA GLY A 13 10.20 30.30 34.44
C GLY A 13 10.11 28.88 33.90
N ALA A 14 9.29 28.66 32.88
CA ALA A 14 9.30 27.43 32.12
C ALA A 14 10.61 27.37 31.32
N PHE A 15 11.56 26.56 31.77
CA PHE A 15 12.71 26.18 30.96
C PHE A 15 12.19 25.26 29.85
N ALA A 16 11.97 25.80 28.65
CA ALA A 16 11.81 24.99 27.46
C ALA A 16 13.13 24.25 27.22
N ALA A 17 13.09 22.91 27.24
CA ALA A 17 14.24 22.10 26.85
C ALA A 17 14.60 22.42 25.40
N SER A 18 15.88 22.71 25.14
CA SER A 18 16.36 22.91 23.77
C SER A 18 16.11 21.64 22.95
N PRO A 19 15.58 21.74 21.72
CA PRO A 19 15.35 20.56 20.89
C PRO A 19 16.69 19.87 20.63
N VAL A 20 16.81 18.62 21.09
CA VAL A 20 17.98 17.77 20.86
C VAL A 20 17.98 17.37 19.39
N ALA A 21 19.10 17.61 18.70
CA ALA A 21 19.26 17.14 17.32
C ALA A 21 19.14 15.61 17.27
N PRO A 22 18.39 15.05 16.31
CA PRO A 22 18.27 13.60 16.20
C PRO A 22 19.64 12.98 15.92
N THR A 23 19.88 11.81 16.51
CA THR A 23 21.03 10.96 16.16
C THR A 23 20.93 10.49 14.70
N ILE A 24 22.03 9.98 14.14
CA ILE A 24 22.01 9.39 12.79
C ILE A 24 20.99 8.25 12.71
N ASP A 25 20.94 7.37 13.71
CA ASP A 25 20.00 6.24 13.73
C ASP A 25 18.54 6.71 13.78
N GLN A 26 18.24 7.75 14.58
CA GLN A 26 16.91 8.35 14.62
C GLN A 26 16.55 9.01 13.30
N SER A 27 17.50 9.72 12.69
CA SER A 27 17.31 10.39 11.41
C SER A 27 17.05 9.37 10.29
N LEU A 28 17.81 8.29 10.27
CA LEU A 28 17.65 7.18 9.32
C LEU A 28 16.37 6.38 9.59
N SER A 29 15.88 6.33 10.83
CA SER A 29 14.64 5.63 11.18
C SER A 29 13.36 6.43 10.91
N MET A 30 13.47 7.69 10.45
CA MET A 30 12.30 8.50 10.17
C MET A 30 11.51 7.95 8.98
N LYS A 31 10.19 7.83 9.17
CA LYS A 31 9.28 7.47 8.08
C LYS A 31 9.10 8.65 7.14
N SER A 32 9.15 8.39 5.84
CA SER A 32 8.90 9.40 4.80
C SER A 32 7.78 8.96 3.87
N VAL A 33 7.05 9.91 3.31
CA VAL A 33 6.05 9.61 2.27
C VAL A 33 6.79 9.40 0.95
N ALA A 34 6.71 8.20 0.41
CA ALA A 34 7.40 7.78 -0.82
C ALA A 34 6.60 8.06 -2.10
N GLY A 35 5.36 8.57 -1.97
CA GLY A 35 4.50 8.96 -3.08
C GLY A 35 3.34 8.00 -3.33
N GLY A 36 2.84 8.00 -4.57
CA GLY A 36 1.70 7.17 -4.96
C GLY A 36 0.39 7.53 -4.25
N ALA A 37 0.22 8.79 -3.85
CA ALA A 37 -1.01 9.24 -3.21
C ALA A 37 -2.19 9.16 -4.19
N GLN A 38 -3.28 8.51 -3.78
CA GLN A 38 -4.50 8.31 -4.57
C GLN A 38 -5.72 8.47 -3.67
N ILE A 39 -6.64 9.35 -4.06
CA ILE A 39 -7.94 9.49 -3.39
C ILE A 39 -8.85 8.36 -3.87
N SER A 40 -9.65 7.77 -2.98
CA SER A 40 -10.65 6.77 -3.34
C SER A 40 -11.74 7.39 -4.22
N PRO A 41 -12.38 6.65 -5.14
CA PRO A 41 -13.44 7.19 -5.99
C PRO A 41 -14.61 7.81 -5.22
N ASP A 42 -14.94 7.31 -4.03
CA ASP A 42 -15.94 7.88 -3.12
C ASP A 42 -15.45 9.10 -2.30
N GLY A 43 -14.17 9.46 -2.43
CA GLY A 43 -13.55 10.60 -1.75
C GLY A 43 -13.29 10.42 -0.26
N ARG A 44 -13.54 9.24 0.31
CA ARG A 44 -13.47 9.00 1.77
C ARG A 44 -12.07 8.66 2.28
N TYR A 45 -11.18 8.22 1.40
CA TYR A 45 -9.87 7.70 1.77
C TYR A 45 -8.78 8.23 0.85
N VAL A 46 -7.57 8.33 1.37
CA VAL A 46 -6.34 8.52 0.59
C VAL A 46 -5.42 7.35 0.86
N ALA A 47 -5.05 6.62 -0.18
CA ALA A 47 -4.00 5.62 -0.14
C ALA A 47 -2.67 6.27 -0.51
N TYR A 48 -1.62 6.02 0.25
CA TYR A 48 -0.29 6.55 -0.02
C TYR A 48 0.80 5.59 0.46
N THR A 49 1.99 5.74 -0.07
CA THR A 49 3.13 4.88 0.26
C THR A 49 4.03 5.57 1.28
N VAL A 50 4.43 4.83 2.31
CA VAL A 50 5.38 5.27 3.35
C VAL A 50 6.61 4.39 3.28
N GLN A 51 7.78 5.01 3.15
CA GLN A 51 9.06 4.35 3.30
C GLN A 51 9.48 4.35 4.76
N GLN A 52 10.01 3.21 5.21
CA GLN A 52 10.53 3.01 6.55
C GLN A 52 11.73 2.08 6.52
N THR A 53 12.60 2.21 7.53
CA THR A 53 13.83 1.44 7.62
C THR A 53 13.56 0.02 8.09
N ASN A 54 14.16 -0.94 7.42
CA ASN A 54 14.25 -2.33 7.83
C ASN A 54 15.69 -2.60 8.25
N TRP A 55 15.98 -2.36 9.53
CA TRP A 55 17.32 -2.53 10.10
C TRP A 55 17.81 -3.99 10.07
N ASP A 56 16.89 -4.96 10.18
CA ASP A 56 17.22 -6.38 10.16
C ASP A 56 17.81 -6.82 8.81
N GLU A 57 17.33 -6.22 7.72
CA GLU A 57 17.76 -6.54 6.35
C GLU A 57 18.65 -5.45 5.74
N ASN A 58 19.03 -4.43 6.52
CA ASN A 58 19.80 -3.26 6.08
C ASN A 58 19.22 -2.63 4.79
N ASP A 59 17.90 -2.41 4.78
CA ASP A 59 17.16 -1.94 3.60
C ASP A 59 16.07 -0.91 3.98
N PHE A 60 15.47 -0.26 2.98
CA PHE A 60 14.26 0.55 3.13
C PHE A 60 13.07 -0.17 2.50
N VAL A 61 12.01 -0.33 3.28
CA VAL A 61 10.78 -0.97 2.81
C VAL A 61 9.66 0.03 2.67
N GLN A 62 8.87 -0.14 1.62
CA GLN A 62 7.67 0.66 1.38
C GLN A 62 6.44 -0.08 1.87
N GLN A 63 5.52 0.63 2.52
CA GLN A 63 4.24 0.09 2.96
C GLN A 63 3.11 1.07 2.65
N ILE A 64 1.90 0.55 2.47
CA ILE A 64 0.73 1.32 2.10
C ILE A 64 0.00 1.77 3.35
N TRP A 65 -0.38 3.03 3.36
CA TRP A 65 -1.13 3.67 4.43
C TRP A 65 -2.45 4.24 3.94
N ILE A 66 -3.41 4.09 4.85
CA ILE A 66 -4.74 4.67 5.01
C ILE A 66 -4.77 6.11 5.52
N ALA A 67 -5.31 7.12 4.85
CA ALA A 67 -5.80 8.32 5.53
C ALA A 67 -7.30 8.51 5.29
N VAL A 68 -8.05 8.80 6.35
CA VAL A 68 -9.48 9.14 6.28
C VAL A 68 -9.58 10.64 5.95
N THR A 69 -10.24 10.98 4.84
CA THR A 69 -10.28 12.37 4.36
C THR A 69 -11.02 13.31 5.30
N ALA A 70 -12.07 12.82 5.97
CA ALA A 70 -12.91 13.61 6.85
C ALA A 70 -12.26 13.96 8.20
N THR A 71 -11.46 13.05 8.76
CA THR A 71 -10.88 13.21 10.12
C THR A 71 -9.37 13.43 10.11
N GLY A 72 -8.68 13.03 9.04
CA GLY A 72 -7.21 12.98 9.01
C GLY A 72 -6.62 11.76 9.74
N ASP A 73 -7.46 10.88 10.29
CA ASP A 73 -6.99 9.65 10.93
C ASP A 73 -6.25 8.77 9.92
N ARG A 74 -5.20 8.10 10.37
CA ARG A 74 -4.38 7.26 9.51
C ARG A 74 -4.10 5.90 10.11
N TYR A 75 -4.09 4.88 9.26
CA TYR A 75 -3.74 3.51 9.64
C TYR A 75 -2.87 2.86 8.59
N GLN A 76 -2.01 1.94 9.03
CA GLN A 76 -1.18 1.15 8.14
C GLN A 76 -2.02 0.02 7.53
N LEU A 77 -2.05 -0.07 6.19
CA LEU A 77 -2.85 -1.06 5.47
C LEU A 77 -2.05 -2.33 5.20
N THR A 78 -0.77 -2.19 4.84
CA THR A 78 0.14 -3.32 4.64
C THR A 78 1.30 -3.27 5.62
N SER A 79 1.70 -4.44 6.12
CA SER A 79 2.88 -4.59 6.96
C SER A 79 3.66 -5.82 6.51
N GLY A 80 4.98 -5.70 6.38
CA GLY A 80 5.85 -6.82 6.02
C GLY A 80 7.31 -6.39 5.94
N LYS A 81 8.19 -7.38 5.81
CA LYS A 81 9.64 -7.17 5.61
C LYS A 81 10.00 -6.79 4.18
N LYS A 82 9.06 -6.94 3.24
CA LYS A 82 9.20 -6.63 1.83
C LYS A 82 8.25 -5.53 1.41
N SER A 83 8.54 -4.88 0.30
CA SER A 83 7.87 -3.67 -0.13
C SER A 83 6.46 -3.96 -0.65
N SER A 84 5.56 -3.01 -0.39
CA SER A 84 4.21 -2.92 -0.93
C SER A 84 4.00 -1.47 -1.38
N ASN A 85 3.80 -1.25 -2.68
CA ASN A 85 3.74 0.09 -3.28
C ASN A 85 2.79 0.15 -4.48
N GLY A 86 2.70 1.35 -5.08
CA GLY A 86 1.84 1.62 -6.23
C GLY A 86 0.36 1.33 -5.95
N PRO A 87 -0.23 1.85 -4.85
CA PRO A 87 -1.62 1.59 -4.54
C PRO A 87 -2.54 2.15 -5.64
N GLN A 88 -3.54 1.37 -6.05
CA GLN A 88 -4.62 1.80 -6.93
C GLN A 88 -5.96 1.36 -6.38
N TRP A 89 -6.87 2.32 -6.20
CA TRP A 89 -8.24 2.04 -5.80
C TRP A 89 -9.00 1.34 -6.91
N ALA A 90 -9.74 0.30 -6.53
CA ALA A 90 -10.79 -0.22 -7.37
C ALA A 90 -11.89 0.85 -7.53
N PRO A 91 -12.57 0.93 -8.69
CA PRO A 91 -13.70 1.84 -8.91
C PRO A 91 -14.82 1.71 -7.87
N ASP A 92 -14.95 0.55 -7.22
CA ASP A 92 -15.91 0.30 -6.15
C ASP A 92 -15.56 0.95 -4.80
N SER A 93 -14.37 1.57 -4.66
CA SER A 93 -13.84 2.15 -3.40
C SER A 93 -13.69 1.18 -2.22
N ARG A 94 -13.88 -0.12 -2.42
CA ARG A 94 -13.85 -1.14 -1.35
C ARG A 94 -12.54 -1.90 -1.31
N ARG A 95 -11.80 -1.90 -2.42
CA ARG A 95 -10.57 -2.67 -2.60
C ARG A 95 -9.45 -1.80 -3.12
N LEU A 96 -8.24 -2.21 -2.80
CA LEU A 96 -7.00 -1.60 -3.27
C LEU A 96 -6.13 -2.69 -3.92
N ALA A 97 -5.71 -2.46 -5.14
CA ALA A 97 -4.64 -3.25 -5.77
C ALA A 97 -3.29 -2.57 -5.50
N PHE A 98 -2.25 -3.38 -5.37
CA PHE A 98 -0.91 -2.89 -5.18
C PHE A 98 0.12 -3.92 -5.64
N LEU A 99 1.36 -3.48 -5.75
CA LEU A 99 2.48 -4.31 -6.11
C LEU A 99 3.28 -4.69 -4.86
N SER A 100 3.62 -5.96 -4.70
CA SER A 100 4.48 -6.42 -3.61
C SER A 100 5.46 -7.50 -4.05
N ASP A 101 6.67 -7.45 -3.53
CA ASP A 101 7.76 -8.41 -3.74
C ASP A 101 7.93 -9.39 -2.56
N ARG A 102 6.90 -9.51 -1.71
CA ARG A 102 6.91 -10.38 -0.53
C ARG A 102 7.23 -11.85 -0.79
N ASP A 103 6.91 -12.34 -1.98
CA ASP A 103 7.16 -13.72 -2.42
C ASP A 103 8.26 -13.78 -3.51
N GLY A 104 9.18 -12.81 -3.50
CA GLY A 104 10.39 -12.79 -4.32
C GLY A 104 10.32 -11.79 -5.48
N LYS A 105 9.40 -12.00 -6.44
CA LYS A 105 9.20 -11.06 -7.56
C LYS A 105 7.98 -10.18 -7.30
N ARG A 106 7.99 -8.97 -7.85
CA ARG A 106 6.88 -8.03 -7.70
C ARG A 106 5.62 -8.58 -8.38
N GLN A 107 4.56 -8.84 -7.61
CA GLN A 107 3.27 -9.33 -8.10
C GLN A 107 2.13 -8.39 -7.70
N ILE A 108 0.96 -8.57 -8.32
CA ILE A 108 -0.26 -7.86 -7.94
C ILE A 108 -0.90 -8.55 -6.74
N TYR A 109 -1.26 -7.74 -5.76
CA TYR A 109 -2.05 -8.13 -4.61
C TYR A 109 -3.28 -7.23 -4.51
N VAL A 110 -4.36 -7.76 -3.96
CA VAL A 110 -5.56 -7.00 -3.64
C VAL A 110 -5.91 -7.17 -2.18
N ILE A 111 -6.22 -6.04 -1.52
CA ILE A 111 -6.62 -5.99 -0.12
C ILE A 111 -7.90 -5.16 0.02
N ALA A 112 -8.70 -5.47 1.04
CA ALA A 112 -9.84 -4.65 1.42
C ALA A 112 -9.37 -3.30 1.98
N ALA A 113 -10.13 -2.22 1.72
CA ALA A 113 -9.82 -0.89 2.24
C ALA A 113 -9.70 -0.87 3.79
N GLY A 114 -10.54 -1.65 4.48
CA GLY A 114 -10.51 -1.82 5.92
C GLY A 114 -9.37 -2.70 6.46
N GLY A 115 -8.45 -3.14 5.60
CA GLY A 115 -7.36 -4.05 5.94
C GLY A 115 -7.77 -5.53 5.94
N GLY A 116 -6.89 -6.37 6.48
CA GLY A 116 -7.00 -7.83 6.43
C GLY A 116 -5.86 -8.46 5.65
N GLU A 117 -6.04 -9.71 5.26
CA GLU A 117 -5.06 -10.43 4.46
C GLU A 117 -5.19 -10.04 2.99
N ALA A 118 -4.05 -9.81 2.33
CA ALA A 118 -4.02 -9.48 0.92
C ALA A 118 -4.04 -10.77 0.08
N ALA A 119 -4.89 -10.82 -0.93
CA ALA A 119 -4.92 -11.92 -1.88
C ALA A 119 -3.95 -11.66 -3.05
N GLN A 120 -3.07 -12.62 -3.33
CA GLN A 120 -2.20 -12.58 -4.50
C GLN A 120 -3.00 -12.87 -5.77
N LEU A 121 -2.84 -12.03 -6.80
CA LEU A 121 -3.53 -12.19 -8.09
C LEU A 121 -2.66 -12.74 -9.21
N THR A 122 -1.35 -12.52 -9.15
CA THR A 122 -0.42 -12.91 -10.22
C THR A 122 0.77 -13.67 -9.67
N THR A 123 1.33 -14.55 -10.51
CA THR A 123 2.54 -15.33 -10.22
C THR A 123 3.46 -15.32 -11.45
N GLU A 124 3.80 -14.13 -11.93
CA GLU A 124 4.55 -13.95 -13.17
C GLU A 124 6.06 -14.06 -12.97
N ASP A 125 6.73 -14.79 -13.86
CA ASP A 125 8.17 -15.00 -13.77
C ASP A 125 8.99 -13.72 -13.97
N ASN A 126 8.53 -12.72 -14.71
CA ASN A 126 9.29 -11.46 -14.84
C ASN A 126 8.85 -10.38 -13.84
N GLY A 127 7.86 -10.69 -13.01
CA GLY A 127 7.18 -9.72 -12.18
C GLY A 127 6.32 -8.74 -12.98
N VAL A 128 5.43 -8.07 -12.27
CA VAL A 128 4.50 -7.12 -12.84
C VAL A 128 5.06 -5.69 -12.75
N GLY A 129 4.97 -4.97 -13.86
CA GLY A 129 5.44 -3.60 -14.04
C GLY A 129 4.39 -2.54 -13.69
N ALA A 130 3.18 -2.78 -14.18
CA ALA A 130 2.06 -1.84 -14.11
C ALA A 130 0.75 -2.63 -14.00
N LEU A 131 -0.26 -1.98 -13.43
CA LEU A 131 -1.61 -2.51 -13.31
C LEU A 131 -2.66 -1.41 -13.56
N ALA A 132 -3.87 -1.81 -13.97
CA ALA A 132 -5.02 -0.94 -14.11
C ALA A 132 -6.34 -1.72 -13.92
N TRP A 133 -7.26 -1.19 -13.13
CA TRP A 133 -8.59 -1.79 -12.89
C TRP A 133 -9.51 -1.66 -14.11
N SER A 134 -10.40 -2.63 -14.33
CA SER A 134 -11.58 -2.41 -15.18
C SER A 134 -12.53 -1.41 -14.54
N PRO A 135 -13.31 -0.67 -15.34
CA PRO A 135 -14.34 0.25 -14.83
C PRO A 135 -15.38 -0.43 -13.91
N ASP A 136 -15.66 -1.71 -14.12
CA ASP A 136 -16.59 -2.51 -13.31
C ASP A 136 -15.96 -3.10 -12.03
N ALA A 137 -14.68 -2.81 -11.77
CA ALA A 137 -13.89 -3.35 -10.66
C ALA A 137 -13.78 -4.90 -10.63
N ALA A 138 -14.23 -5.62 -11.65
CA ALA A 138 -14.21 -7.07 -11.62
C ALA A 138 -12.78 -7.63 -11.76
N SER A 139 -11.88 -6.88 -12.40
CA SER A 139 -10.70 -7.50 -13.00
C SER A 139 -9.62 -6.44 -13.32
N ILE A 140 -8.35 -6.85 -13.54
CA ILE A 140 -7.17 -5.97 -13.64
C ILE A 140 -6.32 -6.29 -14.87
N ALA A 141 -5.92 -5.25 -15.61
CA ALA A 141 -4.96 -5.33 -16.71
C ALA A 141 -3.57 -5.13 -16.12
N PHE A 142 -2.60 -5.92 -16.59
CA PHE A 142 -1.25 -5.82 -16.07
C PHE A 142 -0.20 -6.07 -17.15
N GLY A 143 0.93 -5.39 -17.02
CA GLY A 143 2.10 -5.54 -17.89
C GLY A 143 3.18 -6.38 -17.21
N CYS A 144 3.67 -7.40 -17.92
CA CYS A 144 4.80 -8.24 -17.50
C CYS A 144 5.72 -8.43 -18.72
N GLY A 145 6.95 -7.90 -18.66
CA GLY A 145 7.83 -7.84 -19.82
C GLY A 145 7.27 -6.97 -20.95
N SER A 146 7.30 -7.46 -22.21
CA SER A 146 6.82 -6.74 -23.40
C SER A 146 5.33 -6.96 -23.73
N PHE A 147 4.58 -7.66 -22.88
CA PHE A 147 3.19 -8.06 -23.15
C PHE A 147 2.24 -7.62 -22.02
N ALA A 148 0.97 -7.40 -22.37
CA ALA A 148 -0.10 -7.03 -21.44
C ALA A 148 -1.13 -8.18 -21.32
N PHE A 149 -1.58 -8.47 -20.10
CA PHE A 149 -2.51 -9.55 -19.76
C PHE A 149 -3.64 -9.05 -18.83
N TRP A 150 -4.65 -9.89 -18.60
CA TRP A 150 -5.79 -9.60 -17.73
C TRP A 150 -5.90 -10.65 -16.61
N ALA A 151 -6.09 -10.22 -15.36
CA ALA A 151 -6.31 -11.08 -14.19
C ALA A 151 -7.66 -10.79 -13.54
N LYS A 152 -8.45 -11.83 -13.24
CA LYS A 152 -9.71 -11.70 -12.47
C LYS A 152 -9.43 -11.39 -11.01
N THR A 153 -10.21 -10.47 -10.43
CA THR A 153 -10.06 -10.13 -9.00
C THR A 153 -11.08 -10.89 -8.13
N PRO A 154 -10.69 -11.41 -6.96
CA PRO A 154 -11.60 -11.99 -6.00
C PRO A 154 -12.60 -10.96 -5.48
N SER A 155 -13.81 -11.43 -5.17
CA SER A 155 -14.81 -10.60 -4.50
C SER A 155 -14.34 -10.21 -3.09
N ILE A 156 -14.88 -9.10 -2.56
CA ILE A 156 -14.58 -8.66 -1.20
C ILE A 156 -14.92 -9.72 -0.13
N ASN A 157 -15.98 -10.51 -0.35
CA ASN A 157 -16.38 -11.58 0.57
C ASN A 157 -15.36 -12.73 0.57
N THR A 158 -14.73 -13.00 -0.57
CA THR A 158 -13.64 -13.98 -0.70
C THR A 158 -12.41 -13.53 0.06
N ILE A 159 -12.04 -12.25 -0.04
CA ILE A 159 -10.88 -11.67 0.68
C ILE A 159 -11.13 -11.66 2.20
N ALA A 160 -12.33 -11.25 2.63
CA ALA A 160 -12.69 -11.24 4.05
C ALA A 160 -12.76 -12.66 4.66
N GLY A 161 -13.16 -13.66 3.86
CA GLY A 161 -13.28 -15.06 4.27
C GLY A 161 -11.96 -15.83 4.35
N MET A 162 -10.85 -15.29 3.83
CA MET A 162 -9.51 -15.91 3.93
C MET A 162 -8.90 -15.85 5.34
N ARG A 163 -9.56 -15.18 6.31
CA ARG A 163 -9.17 -15.08 7.73
C ARG A 163 -9.10 -16.40 8.53
N GLY A 164 -8.93 -17.55 7.89
CA GLY A 164 -8.85 -18.83 8.60
C GLY A 164 -8.55 -20.07 7.77
N LEU A 165 -8.11 -19.97 6.52
CA LEU A 165 -7.85 -21.15 5.67
C LEU A 165 -6.53 -21.02 4.92
N HIS A 166 -5.63 -21.96 5.19
CA HIS A 166 -4.41 -22.19 4.42
C HIS A 166 -4.71 -22.30 2.92
N ALA A 167 -4.00 -21.47 2.14
CA ALA A 167 -3.66 -21.61 0.72
C ALA A 167 -4.62 -22.47 -0.15
N ALA A 168 -5.71 -21.87 -0.62
CA ALA A 168 -6.39 -22.34 -1.82
C ALA A 168 -5.73 -21.66 -3.04
N ARG A 169 -4.79 -22.39 -3.66
CA ARG A 169 -4.17 -22.07 -4.94
C ARG A 169 -5.24 -21.89 -6.01
N MET A 170 -5.54 -20.64 -6.39
CA MET A 170 -6.32 -20.34 -7.59
C MET A 170 -5.47 -20.70 -8.82
N ARG A 171 -5.69 -21.89 -9.40
CA ARG A 171 -5.33 -22.17 -10.80
C ARG A 171 -6.56 -21.91 -11.67
N GLY A 172 -6.34 -21.29 -12.84
CA GLY A 172 -7.33 -21.09 -13.91
C GLY A 172 -7.94 -19.69 -13.89
N ASP A 173 -7.98 -18.89 -14.96
CA ASP A 173 -7.91 -19.19 -16.39
C ASP A 173 -7.30 -18.00 -17.13
N ILE A 174 -6.15 -18.22 -17.77
CA ILE A 174 -5.61 -17.28 -18.77
C ILE A 174 -6.43 -17.53 -20.03
N HIS A 175 -7.37 -16.63 -20.35
CA HIS A 175 -8.04 -16.64 -21.64
C HIS A 175 -7.09 -16.03 -22.67
N THR A 176 -6.31 -16.88 -23.34
CA THR A 176 -5.62 -16.50 -24.57
C THR A 176 -6.67 -16.10 -25.60
N PRO A 177 -6.64 -14.90 -26.21
CA PRO A 177 -7.51 -14.62 -27.35
C PRO A 177 -7.12 -15.59 -28.48
N ALA A 178 -8.05 -16.46 -28.86
CA ALA A 178 -7.88 -17.33 -30.02
C ALA A 178 -7.73 -16.47 -31.27
N GLY A 179 -6.59 -16.58 -31.97
CA GLY A 179 -6.49 -16.07 -33.34
C GLY A 179 -5.20 -15.34 -33.75
N TYR A 180 -4.01 -15.79 -33.36
CA TYR A 180 -2.79 -15.39 -34.06
C TYR A 180 -2.12 -16.61 -34.72
N ARG A 181 -2.55 -16.92 -35.95
CA ARG A 181 -1.89 -17.91 -36.80
C ARG A 181 -0.66 -17.25 -37.43
N VAL A 182 0.50 -17.43 -36.82
CA VAL A 182 1.78 -17.05 -37.47
C VAL A 182 2.05 -18.08 -38.55
N SER A 183 1.91 -17.68 -39.82
CA SER A 183 2.37 -18.48 -40.96
C SER A 183 3.87 -18.28 -41.10
N PRO A 184 4.71 -19.33 -41.10
CA PRO A 184 6.10 -19.18 -41.48
C PRO A 184 6.17 -19.15 -43.01
N LYS A 185 6.53 -18.01 -43.60
CA LYS A 185 7.12 -18.01 -44.93
C LYS A 185 8.62 -17.79 -44.79
N LEU A 186 9.33 -18.91 -44.87
CA LEU A 186 10.71 -18.97 -45.34
C LEU A 186 10.76 -18.39 -46.76
N ARG A 187 11.63 -17.41 -46.97
CA ARG A 187 12.56 -17.34 -48.11
C ARG A 187 13.72 -16.44 -47.73
#